data_AF-A0A2S6TUZ0-F1
#
_entry.id   AF-A0A2S6TUZ0-F1
#
_cell.length_a   1.000
_cell.length_b   1.000
_cell.length_c   1.000
_cell.angle_alpha   90.00
_cell.angle_beta   90.00
_cell.angle_gamma   90.00
#
_symmetry.space_group_name_H-M   'P 1'
#
loop_
_entity.id
_entity.type
_entity.pdbx_description
1 polymer ?
#
loop_
_entity_poly.entity_id
_entity_poly.type
_entity_poly.pdbx_seq_one_letter_code
_entity_poly.pdbx_strand_id
1 'polypeptide(L)' 'MKILTTTLYLTIAILLTTEVKGSDLPHCKNTIYKSETLLWDQCVGSWEYKSLNSDSTAVYKGEWKKGKRTGKGILT' A
#
# COMPACT_ATOMS: atom_id res chain seq x y z
N MET A 1 -40.37 -10.80 -19.84
CA MET A 1 -38.93 -10.52 -20.02
C MET A 1 -38.51 -9.08 -19.73
N LYS A 2 -39.43 -8.09 -19.69
CA LYS A 2 -39.08 -6.69 -19.36
C LYS A 2 -38.82 -6.42 -17.87
N ILE A 3 -39.50 -7.17 -16.98
CA ILE A 3 -39.37 -7.02 -15.52
C ILE A 3 -38.04 -7.58 -15.01
N LEU A 4 -37.54 -8.65 -15.63
CA LEU A 4 -36.25 -9.27 -15.31
C LEU A 4 -35.05 -8.41 -15.75
N THR A 5 -35.20 -7.64 -16.83
CA THR A 5 -34.15 -6.76 -17.31
C THR A 5 -34.05 -5.49 -16.47
N THR A 6 -35.18 -4.89 -16.05
CA THR A 6 -35.15 -3.69 -15.18
C THR A 6 -34.59 -3.96 -13.79
N THR A 7 -34.88 -5.11 -13.18
CA THR A 7 -34.30 -5.46 -11.87
C THR A 7 -32.79 -5.68 -11.95
N LEU A 8 -32.30 -6.24 -13.07
CA LEU A 8 -30.87 -6.42 -13.32
C LEU A 8 -30.11 -5.09 -13.43
N TYR A 9 -30.68 -4.10 -14.13
CA TYR A 9 -30.04 -2.77 -14.23
C TYR A 9 -30.02 -2.04 -12.88
N LEU A 10 -31.06 -2.22 -12.06
CA LEU A 10 -31.15 -1.57 -10.75
C LEU A 10 -30.09 -2.09 -9.77
N THR A 11 -29.79 -3.39 -9.77
CA THR A 11 -28.77 -3.97 -8.88
C THR A 11 -27.34 -3.62 -9.29
N ILE A 12 -27.08 -3.54 -10.61
CA ILE A 12 -25.77 -3.11 -11.13
C ILE A 12 -25.50 -1.65 -10.77
N ALA A 13 -26.51 -0.77 -10.82
CA ALA A 13 -26.37 0.63 -10.44
C ALA A 13 -25.99 0.80 -8.96
N ILE A 14 -26.51 -0.03 -8.05
CA ILE A 14 -26.19 0.00 -6.62
C ILE A 14 -24.74 -0.44 -6.35
N LEU A 15 -24.21 -1.39 -7.13
CA LEU A 15 -22.83 -1.86 -7.00
C LEU A 15 -21.78 -0.85 -7.50
N LEU A 16 -22.16 0.06 -8.40
CA LEU A 16 -21.26 1.08 -8.95
C LEU A 16 -21.08 2.29 -8.04
N THR A 17 -21.96 2.49 -7.05
CA THR A 17 -21.90 3.67 -6.15
C THR A 17 -21.06 3.45 -4.90
N THR A 18 -20.46 2.28 -4.69
CA THR A 18 -19.58 2.07 -3.54
C THR A 18 -18.22 2.71 -3.80
N GLU A 19 -18.03 3.94 -3.30
CA GLU A 19 -16.70 4.54 -3.18
C GLU A 19 -15.88 3.72 -2.18
N VAL A 20 -14.92 2.94 -2.68
CA VAL A 20 -13.94 2.27 -1.80
C VAL A 20 -12.98 3.35 -1.29
N LYS A 21 -13.25 3.87 -0.09
CA LYS A 21 -12.28 4.71 0.62
C LYS A 21 -11.06 3.86 0.94
N GLY A 22 -9.97 4.07 0.20
CA GLY A 22 -8.67 3.53 0.58
C GLY A 22 -8.26 4.17 1.90
N SER A 23 -8.18 3.38 2.97
CA SER A 23 -7.68 3.88 4.24
C SER A 23 -6.22 4.31 4.07
N ASP A 24 -5.94 5.60 4.23
CA ASP A 24 -4.57 6.09 4.30
C ASP A 24 -3.88 5.40 5.48
N LEU A 25 -2.81 4.67 5.19
CA LEU A 25 -2.04 3.95 6.22
C LEU A 25 -1.25 4.96 7.08
N PRO A 26 -1.09 4.69 8.38
CA PRO A 26 -0.27 5.54 9.25
C PRO A 26 1.21 5.49 8.83
N HIS A 27 1.99 6.45 9.32
CA HIS A 27 3.44 6.44 9.10
C HIS A 27 4.13 5.38 9.97
N CYS A 28 5.10 4.67 9.42
CA CYS A 28 5.92 3.76 10.20
C CYS A 28 6.81 4.55 11.18
N LYS A 29 7.22 3.91 12.29
CA LYS A 29 8.16 4.48 13.25
C LYS A 29 9.46 4.88 12.53
N ASN A 30 9.89 6.13 12.66
CA ASN A 30 11.18 6.57 12.12
C ASN A 30 12.32 5.81 12.81
N THR A 31 13.24 5.27 12.02
CA THR A 31 14.37 4.49 12.53
C THR A 31 15.51 4.48 11.53
N ILE A 32 16.73 4.40 12.04
CA ILE A 32 17.95 4.18 11.25
C ILE A 32 18.38 2.71 11.24
N TYR A 33 17.71 1.85 12.03
CA TYR A 33 18.09 0.45 12.21
C TYR A 33 17.23 -0.48 11.35
N LYS A 34 17.88 -1.31 10.53
CA LYS A 34 17.20 -2.28 9.66
C LYS A 34 16.40 -3.31 10.45
N SER A 35 16.84 -3.65 11.65
CA SER A 35 16.13 -4.57 12.53
C SER A 35 14.77 -4.02 12.95
N GLU A 36 14.63 -2.70 13.12
CA GLU A 36 13.37 -2.09 13.51
C GLU A 36 12.34 -2.07 12.37
N THR A 37 12.77 -2.07 11.11
CA THR A 37 11.83 -2.18 9.98
C THR A 37 11.14 -3.53 9.93
N LEU A 38 11.65 -4.58 10.60
CA LEU A 38 10.98 -5.88 10.71
C LEU A 38 9.65 -5.81 11.46
N LEU A 39 9.48 -4.77 12.30
CA LEU A 39 8.27 -4.54 13.08
C LEU A 39 7.23 -3.69 12.33
N TRP A 40 7.56 -3.16 11.17
CA TRP A 40 6.64 -2.33 10.39
C TRP A 40 5.52 -3.19 9.82
N ASP A 41 4.28 -2.93 10.27
CA ASP A 41 3.08 -3.60 9.78
C ASP A 41 1.98 -2.59 9.50
N GLN A 42 1.42 -2.65 8.29
CA GLN A 42 0.31 -1.81 7.84
C GLN A 42 0.60 -0.31 8.00
N CYS A 43 1.74 0.14 7.49
CA CYS A 43 2.18 1.54 7.55
C CYS A 43 2.94 1.96 6.29
N VAL A 44 3.09 3.26 6.07
CA VAL A 44 3.92 3.84 5.00
C VAL A 44 5.23 4.34 5.59
N GLY A 45 6.35 3.94 5.00
CA GLY A 45 7.69 4.23 5.51
C GLY A 45 8.75 4.32 4.42
N SER A 46 9.87 4.97 4.77
CA SER A 46 11.03 5.16 3.89
C SER A 46 12.22 4.36 4.43
N TRP A 47 12.88 3.55 3.58
CA TRP A 47 14.07 2.80 3.95
C TRP A 47 15.19 2.97 2.92
N GLU A 48 16.40 3.26 3.41
CA GLU A 48 17.61 3.40 2.61
C GLU A 48 18.41 2.08 2.61
N TYR A 49 18.73 1.59 1.42
CA TYR A 49 19.58 0.44 1.19
C TYR A 49 20.96 0.93 0.78
N LYS A 50 21.97 0.61 1.58
CA LYS A 50 23.38 0.82 1.23
C LYS A 50 23.92 -0.43 0.54
N SER A 51 24.48 -0.25 -0.65
CA SER A 51 25.21 -1.34 -1.30
C SER A 51 26.53 -1.57 -0.58
N LEU A 52 26.84 -2.83 -0.26
CA LEU A 52 28.09 -3.17 0.45
C LEU A 52 29.35 -2.92 -0.40
N ASN A 53 29.20 -2.85 -1.72
CA ASN A 53 30.31 -2.78 -2.67
C ASN A 53 30.24 -1.52 -3.57
N SER A 54 29.45 -0.52 -3.21
CA SER A 54 29.26 0.70 -4.01
C SER A 54 28.77 1.84 -3.13
N ASP A 55 29.18 3.07 -3.44
CA ASP A 55 28.65 4.28 -2.80
C ASP A 55 27.19 4.58 -3.19
N SER A 56 26.62 3.78 -4.09
CA SER A 56 25.22 3.86 -4.47
C SER A 56 24.29 3.48 -3.32
N THR A 57 23.33 4.36 -3.07
CA THR A 57 22.22 4.15 -2.13
C THR A 57 20.93 4.08 -2.91
N ALA A 58 20.00 3.22 -2.47
CA ALA A 58 18.66 3.14 -3.03
C ALA A 58 17.65 3.40 -1.92
N VAL A 59 16.61 4.20 -2.18
CA VAL A 59 15.60 4.56 -1.19
C VAL A 59 14.25 4.03 -1.63
N TYR A 60 13.64 3.18 -0.81
CA TYR A 60 12.26 2.77 -1.00
C TYR A 60 11.34 3.61 -0.11
N LYS A 61 10.33 4.25 -0.71
CA LYS A 61 9.24 4.95 -0.02
C LYS A 61 7.94 4.27 -0.38
N GLY A 62 7.27 3.64 0.56
CA GLY A 62 6.02 2.93 0.27
C GLY A 62 5.43 2.17 1.43
N GLU A 63 4.46 1.33 1.14
CA GLU A 63 3.74 0.55 2.15
C GLU A 63 4.58 -0.63 2.65
N TRP A 64 4.40 -0.95 3.93
CA TRP A 64 5.06 -2.04 4.64
C TRP A 64 4.05 -2.91 5.38
N LYS A 65 4.23 -4.22 5.30
CA LYS A 65 3.44 -5.23 6.00
C LYS A 65 4.35 -6.35 6.47
N LYS A 66 4.30 -6.69 7.75
CA LYS A 66 5.15 -7.71 8.40
C LYS A 66 6.65 -7.56 8.03
N GLY A 67 7.13 -6.33 8.05
CA GLY A 67 8.53 -5.98 7.77
C GLY A 67 8.97 -6.10 6.32
N LYS A 68 8.02 -6.25 5.38
CA LYS A 68 8.29 -6.34 3.95
C LYS A 68 7.61 -5.20 3.20
N ARG A 69 8.28 -4.72 2.15
CA ARG A 69 7.72 -3.80 1.16
C ARG A 69 6.51 -4.44 0.50
N THR A 70 5.38 -3.73 0.45
CA THR A 70 4.12 -4.18 -0.14
C THR A 70 3.42 -3.02 -0.84
N GLY A 71 2.32 -3.29 -1.52
CA GLY A 71 1.37 -2.28 -1.98
C GLY A 71 2.01 -1.23 -2.90
N LYS A 72 1.67 0.05 -2.68
CA LYS A 72 2.20 1.17 -3.47
C LYS A 72 3.55 1.64 -2.91
N GLY A 73 4.47 1.95 -3.80
CA GLY A 73 5.76 2.54 -3.42
C GLY A 73 6.60 2.97 -4.62
N ILE A 74 7.63 3.76 -4.32
CA ILE A 74 8.64 4.27 -5.27
C ILE A 74 10.02 3.81 -4.78
N LEU A 75 10.81 3.24 -5.68
CA LEU A 75 12.23 2.97 -5.49
C LEU A 75 13.01 4.05 -6.25
N THR A 76 13.88 4.77 -5.54
CA THR A 76 14.72 5.85 -6.08
C THR A 76 16.18 5.53 -5.87
#